data_AF-A0A9D5VVB4-F1
#
_entry.id   AF-A0A9D5VVB4-F1
#
_cell.length_a   1.000
_cell.length_b   1.000
_cell.length_c   1.000
_cell.angle_alpha   90.00
_cell.angle_beta   90.00
_cell.angle_gamma   90.00
#
_symmetry.space_group_name_H-M   'P 1'
#
loop_
_entity.id
_entity.type
_entity.pdbx_description
1 polymer ?
#
loop_
_entity_poly.entity_id
_entity_poly.type
_entity_poly.pdbx_seq_one_letter_code
_entity_poly.pdbx_strand_id
1 'polypeptide(L)'
;MKIDFAKLSQAEISRALGLTTKTIARWVSDGCPRDANGKYSLADVFAWRIAKAEISAQDEGEKSQKDKWLTKLRKEQALIAEIERKKLEKQYVDIDEVNSYLFSAARQIRDNIQAIPERISALVAVEQDAWKCKRLMAEEIDFVLHDLSNKLSVEAT
;
A
#
# COMPACT_ATOMS: atom_id res chain seq x y z
N MET A 1 -61.57 -1.68 -33.68
CA MET A 1 -60.23 -1.95 -34.25
C MET A 1 -59.47 -2.80 -33.24
N LYS A 2 -59.16 -4.06 -33.55
CA LYS A 2 -58.36 -4.93 -32.67
C LYS A 2 -56.88 -4.60 -32.90
N ILE A 3 -56.22 -4.04 -31.89
CA ILE A 3 -54.77 -3.82 -31.94
C ILE A 3 -54.11 -5.15 -31.57
N ASP A 4 -53.22 -5.63 -32.43
CA ASP A 4 -52.38 -6.81 -32.16
C ASP A 4 -51.06 -6.33 -31.55
N PHE A 5 -50.91 -6.50 -30.24
CA PHE A 5 -49.73 -6.07 -29.48
C PHE A 5 -48.45 -6.85 -29.80
N ALA A 6 -48.56 -7.97 -30.51
CA ALA A 6 -47.41 -8.74 -30.96
C ALA A 6 -46.83 -8.21 -32.28
N LYS A 7 -47.59 -7.42 -33.05
CA LYS A 7 -47.21 -6.99 -34.41
C LYS A 7 -47.53 -5.53 -34.66
N LEU A 8 -46.82 -4.65 -33.98
CA LEU A 8 -46.98 -3.20 -34.10
C LEU A 8 -45.98 -2.60 -35.08
N SER A 9 -46.44 -1.62 -35.85
CA SER A 9 -45.56 -0.76 -36.65
C SER A 9 -44.83 0.26 -35.77
N GLN A 10 -43.76 0.85 -36.29
CA GLN A 10 -42.97 1.86 -35.58
C GLN A 10 -43.81 3.07 -35.12
N ALA A 11 -44.81 3.47 -35.91
CA ALA A 11 -45.72 4.57 -35.58
C ALA A 11 -46.78 4.19 -34.51
N GLU A 12 -47.08 2.90 -34.36
CA GLU A 12 -48.02 2.40 -33.35
C GLU A 12 -47.31 2.20 -32.01
N ILE A 13 -46.06 1.71 -32.02
CA ILE A 13 -45.23 1.58 -30.82
C ILE A 13 -44.84 2.96 -30.28
N SER A 14 -44.51 3.91 -31.16
CA SER A 14 -44.21 5.28 -30.75
C SER A 14 -45.39 5.91 -29.99
N ARG A 15 -46.61 5.68 -30.48
CA ARG A 15 -47.84 6.11 -29.81
C ARG A 15 -48.10 5.35 -28.52
N ALA A 16 -47.88 4.03 -28.49
CA ALA A 16 -48.08 3.21 -27.30
C ALA A 16 -47.10 3.53 -26.16
N LEU A 17 -45.85 3.86 -26.49
CA LEU A 17 -44.79 4.17 -25.51
C LEU A 17 -44.62 5.67 -25.23
N GLY A 18 -45.35 6.55 -25.93
CA GLY A 18 -45.20 8.00 -25.81
C GLY A 18 -43.84 8.53 -26.28
N LEU A 19 -43.18 7.84 -27.21
CA LEU A 19 -41.84 8.17 -27.71
C LEU A 19 -41.88 8.66 -29.16
N THR A 20 -40.81 9.30 -29.61
CA THR A 20 -40.67 9.66 -31.03
C THR A 20 -40.30 8.43 -31.85
N THR A 21 -40.73 8.41 -33.13
CA THR A 21 -40.33 7.36 -34.08
C THR A 21 -38.81 7.29 -34.25
N LYS A 22 -38.11 8.43 -34.15
CA LYS A 22 -36.64 8.52 -34.18
C LYS A 22 -35.99 7.78 -33.01
N THR A 23 -36.57 7.87 -31.81
CA THR A 23 -36.07 7.15 -30.62
C THR A 23 -36.13 5.63 -30.83
N ILE A 24 -37.22 5.13 -31.40
CA ILE A 24 -37.37 3.70 -31.71
C ILE A 24 -36.39 3.26 -32.80
N ALA A 25 -36.16 4.08 -33.83
CA ALA A 25 -35.16 3.79 -34.85
C ALA A 25 -33.75 3.68 -34.26
N ARG A 26 -33.39 4.56 -33.33
CA ARG A 26 -32.13 4.48 -32.58
C ARG A 26 -32.05 3.23 -31.70
N TRP A 27 -33.16 2.76 -31.15
CA TRP A 27 -33.14 1.52 -30.38
C TRP A 27 -32.80 0.30 -31.23
N VAL A 28 -33.13 0.31 -32.53
CA VAL A 28 -32.72 -0.77 -33.45
C VAL A 28 -31.19 -0.82 -33.58
N SER A 29 -30.50 0.33 -33.69
CA SER A 29 -29.03 0.34 -33.68
C SER A 29 -28.43 -0.12 -32.35
N ASP A 30 -29.18 0.04 -31.27
CA ASP A 30 -28.79 -0.41 -29.93
C ASP A 30 -29.19 -1.88 -29.66
N GLY A 31 -29.74 -2.60 -30.64
CA GLY A 31 -30.07 -4.03 -30.53
C GLY A 31 -31.51 -4.37 -30.10
N CYS A 32 -32.45 -3.44 -30.27
CA CYS A 32 -33.87 -3.69 -29.97
C CYS A 32 -34.47 -4.78 -30.88
N PRO A 33 -35.18 -5.79 -30.32
CA PRO A 33 -35.79 -6.87 -31.10
C PRO A 33 -36.78 -6.35 -32.15
N ARG A 34 -36.62 -6.83 -33.40
CA ARG A 34 -37.49 -6.48 -34.53
C ARG A 34 -37.66 -7.70 -35.43
N ASP A 35 -38.88 -7.97 -35.86
CA ASP A 35 -39.19 -9.08 -36.77
C ASP A 35 -38.60 -8.83 -38.17
N ALA A 36 -38.44 -9.90 -38.96
CA ALA A 36 -38.00 -9.83 -40.37
C ALA A 36 -38.89 -8.91 -41.24
N ASN A 37 -40.17 -8.76 -40.88
CA ASN A 37 -41.12 -7.87 -41.56
C ASN A 37 -41.07 -6.41 -41.06
N GLY A 38 -40.11 -6.10 -40.19
CA GLY A 38 -39.90 -4.77 -39.66
C GLY A 38 -40.93 -4.32 -38.62
N LYS A 39 -41.73 -5.25 -38.08
CA LYS A 39 -42.68 -5.03 -36.98
C LYS A 39 -42.02 -5.30 -35.63
N TYR A 40 -42.65 -4.82 -34.55
CA TYR A 40 -42.17 -5.10 -33.21
C TYR A 40 -43.29 -5.57 -32.29
N SER A 41 -42.89 -6.42 -31.37
CA SER A 41 -43.70 -6.93 -30.26
C SER A 41 -43.48 -6.05 -29.05
N LEU A 42 -44.57 -5.60 -28.43
CA LEU A 42 -44.49 -4.71 -27.26
C LEU A 42 -43.76 -5.40 -26.10
N ALA A 43 -44.02 -6.70 -25.90
CA ALA A 43 -43.42 -7.49 -24.83
C ALA A 43 -41.89 -7.58 -24.97
N ASP A 44 -41.41 -7.86 -26.17
CA ASP A 44 -39.97 -8.04 -26.43
C ASP A 44 -39.19 -6.73 -26.30
N VAL A 45 -39.80 -5.61 -26.72
CA VAL A 45 -39.21 -4.28 -26.57
C VAL A 45 -39.10 -3.89 -25.09
N PHE A 46 -40.12 -4.20 -24.28
CA PHE A 46 -40.06 -3.97 -22.82
C PHE A 46 -39.03 -4.86 -22.14
N ALA A 47 -38.99 -6.15 -22.47
CA ALA A 47 -38.03 -7.09 -21.92
C ALA A 47 -36.59 -6.67 -22.22
N TRP A 48 -36.30 -6.30 -23.48
CA TRP A 48 -35.01 -5.76 -23.87
C TRP A 48 -34.64 -4.48 -23.10
N ARG A 49 -35.61 -3.58 -22.89
CA ARG A 49 -35.37 -2.31 -22.20
C ARG A 49 -35.06 -2.51 -20.72
N ILE A 50 -35.73 -3.45 -20.05
CA ILE A 50 -35.46 -3.80 -18.65
C ILE A 50 -34.06 -4.41 -18.54
N ALA A 51 -33.75 -5.41 -19.39
CA ALA A 51 -32.43 -6.04 -19.41
C ALA A 51 -31.30 -5.03 -19.67
N LYS A 52 -31.50 -4.09 -20.59
CA LYS A 52 -30.52 -3.03 -20.89
C LYS A 52 -30.30 -2.09 -19.69
N ALA A 53 -31.37 -1.75 -18.96
CA ALA A 53 -31.27 -0.92 -17.76
C ALA A 53 -30.49 -1.63 -16.64
N GLU A 54 -30.73 -2.94 -16.44
CA GLU A 54 -30.00 -3.76 -15.47
C GLU A 54 -28.50 -3.85 -15.79
N ILE A 55 -28.15 -4.13 -17.06
CA ILE A 55 -26.75 -4.17 -17.51
C ILE A 55 -26.06 -2.82 -17.29
N SER A 56 -26.72 -1.71 -17.64
CA SER A 56 -26.14 -0.37 -17.43
C SER A 56 -25.93 -0.04 -15.94
N ALA A 57 -26.86 -0.44 -15.08
CA ALA A 57 -26.73 -0.23 -13.63
C ALA A 57 -25.59 -1.07 -13.04
N GLN A 58 -25.41 -2.30 -13.52
CA GLN A 58 -24.32 -3.17 -13.09
C GLN A 58 -22.96 -2.64 -13.55
N ASP A 59 -22.83 -2.24 -14.82
CA ASP A 59 -21.61 -1.67 -15.38
C ASP A 59 -21.19 -0.36 -14.68
N GLU A 60 -22.16 0.51 -14.36
CA GLU A 60 -21.91 1.73 -13.61
C GLU A 60 -21.47 1.44 -12.17
N GLY A 61 -22.10 0.46 -11.51
CA GLY A 61 -21.70 -0.01 -10.18
C GLY A 61 -20.27 -0.56 -10.16
N GLU A 62 -19.92 -1.41 -11.13
CA GLU A 62 -18.57 -1.98 -11.25
C GLU A 62 -17.51 -0.91 -11.58
N LYS A 63 -17.80 0.03 -12.48
CA LYS A 63 -16.90 1.15 -12.78
C LYS A 63 -16.68 2.03 -11.56
N SER A 64 -17.75 2.41 -10.86
CA SER A 64 -17.65 3.21 -9.63
C SER A 64 -16.82 2.50 -8.55
N GLN A 65 -16.98 1.19 -8.41
CA GLN A 65 -16.19 0.41 -7.47
C GLN A 65 -14.71 0.34 -7.87
N LYS A 66 -14.41 0.08 -9.15
CA LYS A 66 -13.03 0.07 -9.68
C LYS A 66 -12.34 1.41 -9.47
N ASP A 67 -13.02 2.53 -9.72
CA ASP A 67 -12.46 3.88 -9.52
C ASP A 67 -12.12 4.17 -8.06
N LYS A 68 -12.97 3.71 -7.13
CA LYS A 68 -12.69 3.81 -5.68
C LYS A 68 -11.44 3.03 -5.30
N TRP A 69 -11.30 1.79 -5.77
CA TRP A 69 -10.13 0.96 -5.49
C TRP A 69 -8.86 1.55 -6.10
N LEU A 70 -8.92 2.06 -7.33
CA LEU A 70 -7.80 2.70 -7.99
C LEU A 70 -7.33 3.95 -7.25
N THR A 71 -8.29 4.77 -6.77
CA THR A 71 -7.99 5.95 -5.97
C THR A 71 -7.31 5.59 -4.65
N LYS A 72 -7.80 4.54 -3.97
CA LYS A 72 -7.19 4.04 -2.74
C LYS A 72 -5.77 3.53 -2.98
N LEU A 73 -5.57 2.71 -4.01
CA LEU A 73 -4.26 2.16 -4.35
C LEU A 73 -3.24 3.28 -4.63
N ARG A 74 -3.61 4.30 -5.40
CA ARG A 74 -2.74 5.46 -5.68
C ARG A 74 -2.36 6.20 -4.40
N LYS A 75 -3.29 6.33 -3.44
CA LYS A 75 -3.02 6.97 -2.16
C LYS A 75 -2.00 6.17 -1.34
N GLU A 76 -2.19 4.85 -1.21
CA GLU A 76 -1.25 3.99 -0.48
C GLU A 76 0.13 3.97 -1.14
N GLN A 77 0.20 3.92 -2.47
CA GLN A 77 1.46 4.01 -3.22
C GLN A 77 2.18 5.35 -2.99
N ALA A 78 1.44 6.46 -2.96
CA ALA A 78 2.02 7.77 -2.66
C ALA A 78 2.58 7.84 -1.23
N LEU A 79 1.89 7.24 -0.25
CA LEU A 79 2.37 7.17 1.13
C LEU A 79 3.65 6.32 1.25
N ILE A 80 3.70 5.18 0.56
CA ILE A 80 4.91 4.34 0.51
C ILE A 80 6.07 5.13 -0.11
N ALA A 81 5.84 5.77 -1.26
CA ALA A 81 6.86 6.59 -1.92
C ALA A 81 7.33 7.76 -1.05
N GLU A 82 6.45 8.37 -0.24
CA GLU A 82 6.82 9.41 0.71
C GLU A 82 7.73 8.87 1.83
N ILE A 83 7.39 7.71 2.39
CA ILE A 83 8.20 7.04 3.42
C ILE A 83 9.56 6.64 2.83
N GLU A 84 9.61 6.07 1.63
CA GLU A 84 10.85 5.72 0.94
C GLU A 84 11.72 6.95 0.65
N ARG A 85 11.12 8.03 0.15
CA ARG A 85 11.83 9.31 -0.06
C ARG A 85 12.42 9.83 1.25
N LYS A 86 11.68 9.76 2.35
CA LYS A 86 12.16 10.21 3.67
C LYS A 86 13.22 9.27 4.28
N LYS A 87 13.17 7.95 4.00
CA LYS A 87 14.25 7.01 4.32
C LYS A 87 15.53 7.37 3.55
N LEU A 88 15.41 7.65 2.25
CA LEU A 88 16.54 8.08 1.40
C LEU A 88 17.13 9.42 1.84
N GLU A 89 16.31 10.32 2.37
CA GLU A 89 16.75 11.58 2.98
C GLU A 89 17.41 11.41 4.36
N LYS A 90 17.70 10.18 4.79
CA LYS A 90 18.33 9.82 6.09
C LYS A 90 17.52 10.28 7.32
N GLN A 91 16.22 10.52 7.18
CA GLN A 91 15.36 10.94 8.31
C GLN A 91 14.72 9.77 9.05
N TYR A 92 14.68 8.59 8.43
CA TYR A 92 14.08 7.39 9.01
C TYR A 92 15.06 6.23 8.87
N VAL A 93 15.36 5.59 10.00
CA VAL A 93 16.13 4.34 10.09
C VAL A 93 15.17 3.23 10.46
N ASP A 94 15.42 2.02 9.99
CA ASP A 94 14.62 0.86 10.39
C ASP A 94 14.82 0.58 11.89
N ILE A 95 13.72 0.35 12.62
CA ILE A 95 13.81 0.11 14.06
C ILE A 95 14.53 -1.22 14.35
N ASP A 96 14.42 -2.21 13.47
CA ASP A 96 15.11 -3.49 13.63
C ASP A 96 16.62 -3.33 13.45
N GLU A 97 17.04 -2.45 12.53
CA GLU A 97 18.45 -2.10 12.32
C GLU A 97 19.02 -1.37 13.55
N VAL A 98 18.29 -0.39 14.08
CA VAL A 98 18.68 0.32 15.32
C VAL A 98 18.80 -0.66 16.49
N ASN A 99 17.83 -1.56 16.67
CA ASN A 99 17.87 -2.55 17.73
C ASN A 99 19.09 -3.47 17.59
N SER A 100 19.33 -4.00 16.39
CA SER A 100 20.49 -4.85 16.13
C SER A 100 21.81 -4.14 16.42
N TYR A 101 21.94 -2.89 15.98
CA TYR A 101 23.11 -2.06 16.26
C TYR A 101 23.32 -1.85 17.76
N LEU A 102 22.26 -1.47 18.49
CA LEU A 102 22.31 -1.29 19.94
C LEU A 102 22.71 -2.56 20.69
N PHE A 103 22.17 -3.73 20.29
CA PHE A 103 22.54 -5.01 20.87
C PHE A 103 24.03 -5.34 20.63
N SER A 104 24.53 -5.07 19.43
CA SER A 104 25.94 -5.27 19.09
C SER A 104 26.85 -4.34 19.91
N ALA A 105 26.52 -3.05 19.96
CA ALA A 105 27.25 -2.05 20.73
C ALA A 105 27.28 -2.41 22.24
N ALA A 106 26.14 -2.77 22.82
CA ALA A 106 26.05 -3.19 24.22
C ALA A 106 26.90 -4.44 24.51
N ARG A 107 26.90 -5.41 23.60
CA ARG A 107 27.74 -6.60 23.70
C ARG A 107 29.22 -6.22 23.68
N GLN A 108 29.62 -5.36 22.75
CA GLN A 108 31.01 -4.93 22.62
C GLN A 108 31.48 -4.17 23.88
N ILE A 109 30.66 -3.29 24.44
CA ILE A 109 30.97 -2.58 25.69
C ILE A 109 31.20 -3.60 26.82
N ARG A 110 30.27 -4.54 27.00
CA ARG A 110 30.37 -5.57 28.05
C ARG A 110 31.64 -6.40 27.91
N ASP A 111 31.91 -6.89 26.71
CA ASP A 111 33.02 -7.80 26.44
C ASP A 111 34.37 -7.06 26.69
N ASN A 112 34.47 -5.76 26.36
CA ASN A 112 35.66 -4.94 26.66
C ASN A 112 35.85 -4.69 28.16
N ILE A 113 34.78 -4.41 28.91
CA ILE A 113 34.87 -4.20 30.37
C ILE A 113 35.30 -5.50 31.06
N GLN A 114 34.75 -6.65 30.65
CA GLN A 114 35.12 -7.94 31.21
C GLN A 114 36.56 -8.36 30.88
N ALA A 115 37.15 -7.83 29.81
CA ALA A 115 38.54 -8.08 29.45
C ALA A 115 39.55 -7.29 30.30
N ILE A 116 39.12 -6.23 31.00
CA ILE A 116 40.02 -5.37 31.81
C ILE A 116 40.77 -6.21 32.86
N PRO A 117 40.10 -6.96 33.77
CA PRO A 117 40.79 -7.72 34.81
C PRO A 117 41.83 -8.68 34.25
N GLU A 118 41.56 -9.34 33.12
CA GLU A 118 42.48 -10.33 32.55
C GLU A 118 43.73 -9.71 31.95
N ARG A 119 43.66 -8.45 31.53
CA ARG A 119 44.82 -7.71 31.02
C ARG A 119 45.73 -7.21 32.14
N ILE A 120 45.16 -6.79 33.27
CA ILE A 120 45.92 -6.14 34.35
C ILE A 120 46.20 -7.05 35.55
N SER A 121 45.55 -8.21 35.68
CA SER A 121 45.67 -9.09 36.86
C SER A 121 47.11 -9.47 37.16
N ALA A 122 47.90 -9.80 36.15
CA ALA A 122 49.32 -10.12 36.29
C ALA A 122 50.16 -8.91 36.76
N LEU A 123 49.86 -7.71 36.25
CA LEU A 123 50.56 -6.48 36.62
C LEU A 123 50.25 -6.08 38.07
N VAL A 124 48.97 -6.19 38.45
CA VAL A 124 48.50 -5.87 39.81
C VAL A 124 49.00 -6.91 40.83
N ALA A 125 49.13 -8.19 40.44
CA ALA A 125 49.60 -9.25 41.34
C ALA A 125 51.07 -9.08 41.78
N VAL A 126 51.89 -8.42 40.96
CA VAL A 126 53.31 -8.19 41.25
C VAL A 126 53.53 -6.90 42.06
N GLU A 127 52.62 -5.93 41.94
CA GLU A 127 52.76 -4.62 42.57
C GLU A 127 52.33 -4.65 44.05
N GLN A 128 53.17 -4.08 44.93
CA GLN A 128 52.91 -4.06 46.38
C GLN A 128 52.35 -2.72 46.87
N ASP A 129 52.47 -1.68 46.06
CA ASP A 129 51.92 -0.35 46.37
C ASP A 129 50.48 -0.22 45.86
N ALA A 130 49.54 -0.09 46.79
CA ALA A 130 48.12 0.09 46.50
C ALA A 130 47.83 1.31 45.61
N TRP A 131 48.62 2.39 45.71
CA TRP A 131 48.44 3.57 44.87
C TRP A 131 48.76 3.27 43.41
N LYS A 132 49.85 2.53 43.16
CA LYS A 132 50.23 2.10 41.81
C LYS A 132 49.24 1.11 41.22
N CYS A 133 48.73 0.17 42.01
CA CYS A 133 47.66 -0.74 41.56
C CYS A 133 46.42 0.03 41.09
N LYS A 134 45.99 1.03 41.88
CA LYS A 134 44.87 1.90 41.51
C LYS A 134 45.16 2.70 40.24
N ARG A 135 46.39 3.20 40.07
CA ARG A 135 46.79 3.94 38.86
C ARG A 135 46.75 3.07 37.62
N LEU A 136 47.29 1.85 37.68
CA LEU A 136 47.24 0.87 36.59
C LEU A 136 45.80 0.54 36.18
N MET A 137 44.92 0.33 37.17
CA MET A 137 43.50 0.10 36.90
C MET A 137 42.83 1.31 36.21
N ALA A 138 43.14 2.52 36.66
CA ALA A 138 42.57 3.74 36.08
C ALA A 138 43.05 3.97 34.64
N GLU A 139 44.36 3.83 34.39
CA GLU A 139 44.95 3.95 33.05
C GLU A 139 44.30 2.95 32.07
N GLU A 140 44.01 1.74 32.53
CA GLU A 140 43.38 0.71 31.72
C GLU A 140 41.91 0.99 31.40
N ILE A 141 41.16 1.48 32.40
CA ILE A 141 39.76 1.90 32.21
C ILE A 141 39.70 3.06 31.21
N ASP A 142 40.56 4.07 31.37
CA ASP A 142 40.61 5.22 30.48
C ASP A 142 40.95 4.80 29.04
N PHE A 143 41.89 3.87 28.86
CA PHE A 143 42.21 3.30 27.56
C PHE A 143 41.00 2.61 26.91
N VAL A 144 40.29 1.76 27.66
CA VAL A 144 39.11 1.04 27.15
C VAL A 144 37.97 1.99 26.82
N LEU A 145 37.72 2.99 27.65
CA LEU A 145 36.69 4.01 27.38
C LEU A 145 37.02 4.82 26.13
N HIS A 146 38.29 5.18 25.94
CA HIS A 146 38.73 5.90 24.74
C HIS A 146 38.58 5.05 23.48
N ASP A 147 38.97 3.78 23.52
CA ASP A 147 38.80 2.84 22.41
C ASP A 147 37.33 2.60 22.06
N LEU A 148 36.45 2.43 23.06
CA LEU A 148 35.01 2.31 22.85
C LEU A 148 34.41 3.58 22.23
N SER A 149 34.81 4.76 22.71
CA SER A 149 34.37 6.05 22.16
C SER A 149 34.77 6.20 20.69
N ASN A 150 35.98 5.79 20.32
CA ASN A 150 36.45 5.84 18.94
C ASN A 150 35.68 4.85 18.05
N LYS A 151 35.42 3.62 18.52
CA LYS A 151 34.66 2.63 17.75
C LYS A 151 33.22 3.06 17.51
N LEU A 152 32.54 3.56 18.55
CA LEU A 152 31.15 4.00 18.45
C LEU A 152 30.97 5.29 17.61
N SER A 153 31.98 6.15 17.53
CA SER A 153 31.93 7.37 16.71
C SER A 153 32.19 7.10 15.23
N VAL A 154 33.01 6.11 14.89
CA VAL A 154 33.28 5.71 13.50
C VAL A 154 32.08 4.98 12.88
N GLU A 155 31.36 4.16 13.65
CA GLU A 155 30.18 3.45 13.17
C GLU A 155 28.93 4.35 12.99
N ALA A 156 28.96 5.58 13.52
CA ALA A 156 27.87 6.55 13.40
C ALA A 156 27.94 7.43 12.13
N THR A 157 28.97 7.26 11.28
CA THR A 157 29.22 8.06 10.06
C THR A 157 28.93 7.26 8.79
#